data_AF-A0A248UCN6-F1
#
_entry.id   AF-A0A248UCN6-F1
#
_cell.length_a   1.000
_cell.length_b   1.000
_cell.length_c   1.000
_cell.angle_alpha   90.00
_cell.angle_beta   90.00
_cell.angle_gamma   90.00
#
_symmetry.space_group_name_H-M   'P 1'
#
loop_
_entity.id
_entity.type
_entity.pdbx_description
1 polymer ?
#
loop_
_entity_poly.entity_id
_entity_poly.type
_entity_poly.pdbx_seq_one_letter_code
_entity_poly.pdbx_strand_id
1 'polypeptide(L)'
;MYFQLGSLMTAGLIFFTAPVAAETLEVRDITDKQAISERAADFESDLNQLGIAAKLNCNLLIGSQGESGHESFGAICDMNISGKKPTSIMLCNDTMIGKLTIKAFGFSENKSELAAFTEMNCRPGG
;
A
#
# COMPACT_ATOMS: atom_id res chain seq x y z
N MET A 1 -36.93 -46.60 42.26
CA MET A 1 -36.05 -46.48 41.08
C MET A 1 -35.97 -45.01 40.71
N TYR A 2 -34.76 -44.46 40.79
CA TYR A 2 -34.46 -43.04 40.68
C TYR A 2 -34.37 -42.65 39.20
N PHE A 3 -35.12 -41.63 38.77
CA PHE A 3 -34.85 -40.89 37.53
C PHE A 3 -34.07 -39.64 37.93
N GLN A 4 -32.85 -39.47 37.40
CA GLN A 4 -32.17 -38.18 37.46
C GLN A 4 -31.69 -37.75 36.08
N LEU A 5 -32.03 -36.49 35.80
CA LEU A 5 -31.84 -35.72 34.59
C LEU A 5 -30.37 -35.68 34.16
N GLY A 6 -30.14 -35.98 32.88
CA GLY A 6 -28.90 -35.64 32.20
C GLY A 6 -28.75 -34.12 32.11
N SER A 7 -27.75 -33.58 32.80
CA SER A 7 -27.33 -32.19 32.63
C SER A 7 -26.35 -32.12 31.46
N LEU A 8 -26.80 -31.53 30.35
CA LEU A 8 -25.93 -31.10 29.26
C LEU A 8 -25.09 -29.93 29.76
N MET A 9 -23.81 -30.18 30.06
CA MET A 9 -22.82 -29.11 30.25
C MET A 9 -22.54 -28.49 28.88
N THR A 10 -23.17 -27.35 28.59
CA THR A 10 -22.79 -26.48 27.48
C THR A 10 -21.42 -25.87 27.79
N ALA A 11 -20.36 -26.48 27.25
CA ALA A 11 -19.04 -25.89 27.22
C ALA A 11 -19.06 -24.66 26.30
N GLY A 12 -19.30 -23.49 26.88
CA GLY A 12 -19.15 -22.22 26.20
C GLY A 12 -17.68 -21.96 25.91
N LEU A 13 -17.25 -22.20 24.67
CA LEU A 13 -15.97 -21.73 24.16
C LEU A 13 -16.04 -20.20 24.04
N ILE A 14 -15.52 -19.51 25.05
CA ILE A 14 -15.26 -18.07 24.97
C ILE A 14 -14.02 -17.92 24.08
N PHE A 15 -14.23 -17.66 22.79
CA PHE A 15 -13.16 -17.21 21.90
C PHE A 15 -12.75 -15.81 22.36
N PHE A 16 -11.67 -15.72 23.13
CA PHE A 16 -10.92 -14.48 23.30
C PHE A 16 -10.29 -14.14 21.95
N THR A 17 -11.01 -13.41 21.10
CA THR A 17 -10.38 -12.73 19.97
C THR A 17 -9.56 -11.60 20.57
N ALA A 18 -8.27 -11.83 20.79
CA ALA A 18 -7.36 -10.74 21.08
C ALA A 18 -7.52 -9.69 19.97
N PRO A 19 -7.65 -8.40 20.30
CA PRO A 19 -7.57 -7.36 19.29
C PRO A 19 -6.18 -7.49 18.67
N VAL A 20 -6.11 -7.95 17.42
CA VAL A 20 -4.92 -7.76 16.61
C VAL A 20 -4.77 -6.25 16.52
N ALA A 21 -3.81 -5.71 17.25
CA ALA A 21 -3.40 -4.32 17.06
C ALA A 21 -2.92 -4.26 15.61
N ALA A 22 -3.76 -3.73 14.73
CA ALA A 22 -3.33 -3.38 13.39
C ALA A 22 -2.33 -2.24 13.59
N GLU A 23 -1.04 -2.59 13.55
CA GLU A 23 0.04 -1.63 13.59
C GLU A 23 -0.07 -0.78 12.33
N THR A 24 -0.54 0.45 12.51
CA THR A 24 -0.63 1.43 11.44
C THR A 24 0.79 1.89 11.15
N LEU A 25 1.31 1.56 9.96
CA LEU A 25 2.61 2.09 9.55
C LEU A 25 2.64 3.62 9.63
N GLU A 26 3.79 4.16 10.04
CA GLU A 26 3.99 5.61 10.01
C GLU A 26 4.08 6.10 8.57
N VAL A 27 3.03 6.81 8.13
CA VAL A 27 2.95 7.38 6.79
C VAL A 27 3.33 8.86 6.83
N ARG A 28 4.40 9.21 6.12
CA ARG A 28 4.88 10.60 5.97
C ARG A 28 4.59 11.14 4.58
N ASP A 29 4.22 12.42 4.50
CA ASP A 29 4.07 13.11 3.23
C ASP A 29 5.45 13.46 2.63
N ILE A 30 5.58 13.29 1.32
CA ILE A 30 6.75 13.78 0.58
C ILE A 30 6.32 15.03 -0.18
N THR A 31 6.68 16.19 0.37
CA THR A 31 6.31 17.50 -0.18
C THR A 31 7.48 18.26 -0.79
N ASP A 32 8.71 17.82 -0.50
CA ASP A 32 9.91 18.40 -1.09
C ASP A 32 9.98 18.09 -2.60
N LYS A 33 10.22 19.13 -3.41
CA LYS A 33 10.18 19.03 -4.87
C LYS A 33 11.27 18.12 -5.43
N GLN A 34 12.46 18.14 -4.82
CA GLN A 34 13.56 17.29 -5.25
C GLN A 34 13.25 15.83 -4.91
N ALA A 35 12.78 15.56 -3.69
CA ALA A 35 12.37 14.22 -3.29
C ALA A 35 11.22 13.67 -4.16
N ILE A 36 10.22 14.50 -4.50
CA ILE A 36 9.16 14.11 -5.44
C ILE A 36 9.75 13.75 -6.80
N SER A 37 10.64 14.58 -7.34
CA SER A 37 11.26 14.32 -8.65
C SER A 37 12.11 13.06 -8.66
N GLU A 38 12.87 12.79 -7.59
CA GLU A 38 13.69 11.59 -7.46
C GLU A 38 12.82 10.34 -7.39
N ARG A 39 11.81 10.33 -6.52
CA ARG A 39 10.90 9.18 -6.39
C ARG A 39 10.06 8.95 -7.66
N ALA A 40 9.63 10.00 -8.34
CA ALA A 40 8.98 9.88 -9.64
C ALA A 40 9.91 9.25 -10.69
N ALA A 41 11.19 9.63 -10.71
CA ALA A 41 12.18 9.04 -11.61
C ALA A 41 12.44 7.55 -11.28
N ASP A 42 12.42 7.17 -10.00
CA ASP A 42 12.51 5.76 -9.59
C ASP A 42 11.34 4.95 -10.15
N PHE A 43 10.11 5.46 -10.02
CA PHE A 43 8.92 4.83 -10.61
C PHE A 43 8.97 4.78 -12.15
N GLU A 44 9.46 5.84 -12.81
CA GLU A 44 9.65 5.83 -14.27
C GLU A 44 10.64 4.74 -14.70
N SER A 45 11.72 4.55 -13.93
CA SER A 45 12.70 3.48 -14.16
C SER A 45 12.05 2.10 -14.02
N ASP A 46 11.26 1.90 -12.95
CA ASP A 46 10.55 0.64 -12.72
C ASP A 46 9.55 0.32 -13.85
N LEU A 47 8.79 1.32 -14.30
CA LEU A 47 7.89 1.20 -15.46
C LEU A 47 8.65 0.88 -16.74
N ASN A 48 9.81 1.50 -16.96
CA ASN A 48 10.63 1.27 -18.13
C ASN A 48 11.18 -0.16 -18.18
N GLN A 49 11.51 -0.77 -17.03
CA GLN A 49 11.88 -2.19 -16.95
C GLN A 49 10.75 -3.13 -17.42
N LEU A 50 9.50 -2.69 -17.32
CA LEU A 50 8.31 -3.39 -17.83
C LEU A 50 7.99 -3.05 -19.29
N GLY A 51 8.83 -2.28 -19.98
CA GLY A 51 8.60 -1.82 -21.35
C GLY A 51 7.60 -0.66 -21.45
N ILE A 52 7.27 -0.01 -20.33
CA ILE A 52 6.37 1.14 -20.29
C ILE A 52 7.23 2.41 -20.21
N ALA A 53 7.55 3.00 -21.37
CA ALA A 53 8.22 4.29 -21.44
C ALA A 53 7.23 5.43 -21.13
N ALA A 54 7.11 5.78 -19.85
CA ALA A 54 6.21 6.83 -19.36
C ALA A 54 6.98 7.97 -18.68
N LYS A 55 6.33 9.14 -18.64
CA LYS A 55 6.70 10.25 -17.76
C LYS A 55 5.64 10.46 -16.69
N LEU A 56 6.07 10.64 -15.45
CA LEU A 56 5.19 10.77 -14.30
C LEU A 56 5.23 12.19 -13.77
N ASN A 57 4.05 12.78 -13.56
CA ASN A 57 3.89 13.97 -12.74
C ASN A 57 3.08 13.60 -11.50
N CYS A 58 3.72 13.58 -10.34
CA CYS A 58 3.11 13.05 -9.13
C CYS A 58 2.56 14.16 -8.23
N ASN A 59 1.25 14.11 -7.99
CA ASN A 59 0.52 15.11 -7.22
C ASN A 59 0.47 14.76 -5.73
N LEU A 60 0.61 13.47 -5.40
CA LEU A 60 0.59 12.96 -4.04
C LEU A 60 1.63 11.86 -3.90
N LEU A 61 2.61 12.05 -3.03
CA LEU A 61 3.57 11.02 -2.65
C LEU A 61 3.60 10.84 -1.13
N ILE A 62 3.74 9.60 -0.73
CA ILE A 62 3.95 9.20 0.65
C ILE A 62 5.15 8.26 0.77
N GLY A 63 5.83 8.34 1.91
CA GLY A 63 6.75 7.32 2.38
C GLY A 63 6.13 6.56 3.55
N SER A 64 6.45 5.28 3.65
CA SER A 64 6.11 4.45 4.79
C SER A 64 7.34 3.66 5.21
N GLN A 65 7.68 3.69 6.50
CA GLN A 65 8.85 3.00 7.02
C GLN A 65 8.43 1.78 7.85
N GLY A 66 9.01 0.62 7.53
CA GLY A 66 8.82 -0.60 8.31
C GLY A 66 9.85 -0.73 9.44
N GLU A 67 9.71 -1.77 10.27
CA GLU A 67 10.60 -2.02 11.42
C GLU A 67 12.08 -2.19 11.04
N SER A 68 12.33 -2.68 9.82
CA SER A 68 13.68 -2.87 9.28
C SER A 68 14.37 -1.57 8.85
N GLY A 69 13.68 -0.43 8.96
CA GLY A 69 14.16 0.88 8.53
C GLY A 69 14.09 1.10 7.02
N HIS A 70 13.69 0.09 6.24
CA HIS A 70 13.45 0.21 4.81
C HIS A 70 12.13 0.93 4.54
N GLU A 71 12.14 1.76 3.49
CA GLU A 71 10.99 2.53 3.08
C GLU A 71 10.30 1.90 1.88
N SER A 72 8.98 1.96 1.89
CA SER A 72 8.15 1.84 0.70
C SER A 72 7.58 3.20 0.34
N PHE A 73 7.38 3.42 -0.95
CA PHE A 73 6.78 4.65 -1.44
C PHE A 73 5.46 4.36 -2.13
N GLY A 74 4.50 5.25 -1.90
CA GLY A 74 3.23 5.28 -2.60
C GLY A 74 3.10 6.59 -3.36
N ALA A 75 2.55 6.56 -4.56
CA ALA A 75 2.29 7.74 -5.35
C ALA A 75 0.95 7.70 -6.09
N ILE A 76 0.37 8.88 -6.29
CA ILE A 76 -0.63 9.13 -7.33
C ILE A 76 -0.01 10.08 -8.35
N CYS A 77 0.08 9.62 -9.59
CA CYS A 77 0.74 10.35 -10.66
C CYS A 77 -0.08 10.38 -11.93
N ASP A 78 -0.02 11.50 -12.64
CA ASP A 78 -0.43 11.59 -14.02
C ASP A 78 0.64 10.95 -14.90
N MET A 79 0.30 9.82 -15.50
CA MET A 79 1.17 9.06 -16.40
C MET A 79 0.99 9.52 -17.85
N ASN A 80 2.09 9.96 -18.46
CA ASN A 80 2.16 10.41 -19.83
C ASN A 80 2.94 9.40 -20.68
N ILE A 81 2.28 8.80 -21.65
CA ILE A 81 2.90 7.90 -22.64
C ILE A 81 2.69 8.52 -24.03
N SER A 82 3.73 8.52 -24.86
CA SER A 82 3.65 9.08 -26.22
C SER A 82 2.49 8.46 -27.02
N GLY A 83 1.67 9.32 -27.64
CA GLY A 83 0.52 8.91 -28.42
C GLY A 83 -0.70 8.42 -27.61
N LYS A 84 -0.65 8.47 -26.28
CA LYS A 84 -1.78 8.13 -25.40
C LYS A 84 -2.26 9.37 -24.64
N LYS A 85 -3.52 9.34 -24.19
CA LYS A 85 -4.03 10.35 -23.27
C LYS A 85 -3.33 10.19 -21.91
N PRO A 86 -3.04 11.29 -21.20
CA PRO A 86 -2.61 11.21 -19.81
C PRO A 86 -3.61 10.43 -18.97
N THR A 87 -3.10 9.58 -18.07
CA THR A 87 -3.92 8.75 -17.19
C THR A 87 -3.42 8.87 -15.76
N SER A 88 -4.30 9.25 -14.84
CA SER A 88 -4.00 9.20 -13.40
C SER A 88 -3.87 7.74 -12.98
N ILE A 89 -2.76 7.41 -12.31
CA ILE A 89 -2.47 6.08 -11.78
C ILE A 89 -2.08 6.19 -10.31
N MET A 90 -2.43 5.15 -9.56
CA MET A 90 -1.93 4.93 -8.20
C MET A 90 -0.91 3.80 -8.24
N LEU A 91 0.26 4.01 -7.67
CA LEU A 91 1.33 3.01 -7.66
C LEU A 91 2.11 3.02 -6.36
N CYS A 92 2.77 1.91 -6.06
CA CYS A 92 3.68 1.81 -4.94
C CYS A 92 4.88 0.94 -5.31
N ASN A 93 5.99 1.18 -4.62
CA ASN A 93 7.14 0.30 -4.64
C ASN A 93 7.67 0.02 -3.22
N ASP A 94 8.02 -1.24 -2.97
CA ASP A 94 8.86 -1.62 -1.83
C ASP A 94 10.30 -1.71 -2.30
N THR A 95 11.17 -0.87 -1.74
CA THR A 95 12.59 -0.79 -2.12
C THR A 95 13.43 -1.95 -1.63
N MET A 96 12.97 -2.71 -0.62
CA MET A 96 13.71 -3.84 -0.08
C MET A 96 13.57 -5.09 -0.97
N ILE A 97 12.34 -5.41 -1.37
CA ILE A 97 12.03 -6.61 -2.15
C ILE A 97 11.93 -6.30 -3.66
N GLY A 98 11.73 -5.03 -4.04
CA GLY A 98 11.52 -4.63 -5.43
C GLY A 98 10.11 -4.97 -5.91
N LYS A 99 9.09 -4.64 -5.12
CA LYS A 99 7.69 -4.93 -5.45
C LYS A 99 6.98 -3.69 -5.97
N LEU A 100 6.82 -3.59 -7.29
CA LEU A 100 6.01 -2.56 -7.94
C LEU A 100 4.56 -3.03 -8.10
N THR A 101 3.60 -2.23 -7.63
CA THR A 101 2.16 -2.46 -7.89
C THR A 101 1.53 -1.20 -8.48
N ILE A 102 0.69 -1.37 -9.50
CA ILE A 102 0.05 -0.28 -10.23
C ILE A 102 -1.47 -0.53 -10.29
N LYS A 103 -2.24 0.50 -9.96
CA LYS A 103 -3.70 0.55 -10.09
C LYS A 103 -4.06 1.72 -11.02
N ALA A 104 -4.50 1.39 -12.24
CA ALA A 104 -4.78 2.38 -13.28
C ALA A 104 -6.20 2.97 -13.19
N PHE A 105 -7.15 2.28 -12.54
CA PHE A 105 -8.55 2.71 -12.45
C PHE A 105 -9.19 2.29 -11.13
N GLY A 106 -10.33 2.90 -10.80
CA GLY A 106 -11.15 2.51 -9.65
C GLY A 106 -10.53 2.87 -8.31
N PHE A 107 -9.84 4.00 -8.22
CA PHE A 107 -9.30 4.56 -6.99
C PHE A 107 -9.70 6.02 -6.81
N SER A 108 -9.72 6.47 -5.58
CA SER A 108 -9.89 7.87 -5.20
C SER A 108 -8.53 8.54 -5.02
N GLU A 109 -8.42 9.79 -5.45
CA GLU A 109 -7.18 10.57 -5.38
C GLU A 109 -7.01 11.21 -4.00
N ASN A 110 -6.79 10.40 -2.96
CA ASN A 110 -6.54 10.90 -1.61
C ASN A 110 -5.51 10.08 -0.84
N LYS A 111 -4.93 10.70 0.20
CA LYS A 111 -3.88 10.13 1.05
C LYS A 111 -4.30 8.85 1.76
N SER A 112 -5.54 8.79 2.25
CA SER A 112 -6.02 7.62 2.98
C SER A 112 -6.06 6.39 2.10
N GLU A 113 -6.60 6.52 0.88
CA GLU A 113 -6.62 5.42 -0.08
C GLU A 113 -5.21 5.05 -0.55
N LEU A 114 -4.33 6.03 -0.79
CA LEU A 114 -2.94 5.79 -1.16
C LEU A 114 -2.17 5.04 -0.06
N ALA A 115 -2.34 5.43 1.20
CA ALA A 115 -1.72 4.77 2.34
C ALA A 115 -2.18 3.32 2.47
N ALA A 116 -3.50 3.09 2.40
CA ALA A 116 -4.06 1.74 2.44
C ALA A 116 -3.58 0.88 1.27
N PHE A 117 -3.55 1.44 0.05
CA PHE A 117 -3.03 0.76 -1.13
C PHE A 117 -1.56 0.37 -0.96
N THR A 118 -0.73 1.29 -0.46
CA THR A 118 0.70 1.07 -0.23
C THR A 118 0.92 0.01 0.85
N GLU A 119 0.16 0.03 1.94
CA GLU A 119 0.22 -0.99 3.00
C GLU A 119 -0.11 -2.38 2.47
N MET A 120 -1.20 -2.50 1.71
CA MET A 120 -1.65 -3.81 1.22
C MET A 120 -0.73 -4.39 0.15
N ASN A 121 -0.10 -3.55 -0.67
CA ASN A 121 0.60 -4.00 -1.87
C ASN A 121 2.10 -3.88 -1.78
N CYS A 122 2.64 -2.94 -1.00
CA CYS A 122 4.06 -2.66 -0.89
C CYS A 122 4.45 -2.44 0.58
N ARG A 123 3.97 -3.32 1.48
CA ARG A 123 4.35 -3.26 2.90
C ARG A 123 5.88 -3.29 3.03
N PRO A 124 6.52 -2.32 3.69
CA PRO A 124 7.96 -2.33 3.84
C PRO A 124 8.40 -3.54 4.68
N GLY A 125 9.36 -4.31 4.17
CA GLY A 125 9.92 -5.47 4.88
C GLY A 125 9.36 -6.83 4.49
N GLY A 126 8.32 -6.88 3.64
CA GLY A 126 7.73 -8.14 3.13
C GLY A 126 6.45 -8.59 3.81
#